data_AF-A0A212FGS1-F1
#
_entry.id   AF-A0A212FGS1-F1
#
_cell.length_a   1.000
_cell.length_b   1.000
_cell.length_c   1.000
_cell.angle_alpha   90.00
_cell.angle_beta   90.00
_cell.angle_gamma   90.00
#
_symmetry.space_group_name_H-M   'P 1'
#
loop_
_entity.id
_entity.type
_entity.pdbx_description
1 polymer ?
#
loop_
_entity_poly.entity_id
_entity_poly.type
_entity_poly.pdbx_seq_one_letter_code
_entity_poly.pdbx_strand_id
1 'polypeptide(L)' 'MFGYLKKGRPEEFGGIPVTGVIDNATQELMKKKRCGRPDREPGEENGSRRKRFAVQGEKWKHTNLTWR' A
#
# COMPACT_ATOMS: atom_id res chain seq x y z
N MET A 1 -14.60 -10.16 11.34
CA MET A 1 -14.51 -8.77 10.81
C MET A 1 -13.08 -8.46 10.35
N PHE A 2 -12.52 -9.22 9.40
CA PHE A 2 -11.26 -8.85 8.73
C PHE A 2 -11.60 -8.13 7.42
N GLY A 3 -12.36 -7.04 7.55
CA GLY A 3 -12.76 -6.20 6.44
C GLY A 3 -11.73 -5.10 6.23
N TYR A 4 -11.47 -4.83 4.95
CA TYR A 4 -10.75 -3.69 4.38
C TYR A 4 -9.27 -3.88 4.02
N LEU A 5 -9.09 -4.18 2.72
CA LEU A 5 -7.99 -3.78 1.83
C LEU A 5 -6.56 -4.26 2.14
N LYS A 6 -6.25 -5.50 1.75
CA LYS A 6 -4.97 -5.80 1.09
C LYS A 6 -5.22 -5.87 -0.42
N LYS A 7 -5.34 -4.72 -1.10
CA LYS A 7 -5.56 -4.64 -2.56
C LYS A 7 -4.23 -4.73 -3.34
N GLY A 8 -3.51 -5.84 -3.15
CA GLY A 8 -2.25 -6.16 -3.86
C GLY A 8 -1.73 -7.53 -3.45
N ARG A 9 -1.14 -8.30 -4.38
CA ARG A 9 -0.54 -9.60 -4.05
C ARG A 9 0.82 -9.34 -3.40
N PRO A 10 1.06 -9.76 -2.15
CA PRO A 10 2.33 -9.49 -1.47
C PRO A 10 3.53 -10.09 -2.21
N GLU A 11 3.33 -11.16 -2.98
CA GLU A 11 4.39 -11.77 -3.77
C GLU A 11 5.05 -10.78 -4.74
N GLU A 12 4.24 -9.90 -5.35
CA GLU A 12 4.69 -8.88 -6.32
C GLU A 12 5.61 -7.82 -5.68
N PHE A 13 5.34 -7.47 -4.42
CA PHE A 13 6.09 -6.44 -3.69
C PHE A 13 7.21 -7.03 -2.82
N GLY A 14 7.13 -8.31 -2.50
CA GLY A 14 8.05 -9.02 -1.60
C GLY A 14 9.18 -9.77 -2.28
N GLY A 15 9.26 -9.76 -3.63
CA GLY A 15 10.27 -10.48 -4.38
C GLY A 15 10.13 -12.01 -4.33
N ILE A 16 8.93 -12.50 -4.04
CA ILE A 16 8.60 -13.94 -3.98
C ILE A 16 7.97 -14.31 -5.33
N PRO A 17 8.22 -15.50 -5.89
CA PRO A 17 7.54 -15.93 -7.11
C PRO A 17 6.01 -15.88 -6.95
N VAL A 18 5.33 -15.27 -7.92
CA VAL A 18 3.88 -15.09 -7.91
C VAL A 18 3.21 -16.42 -8.26
N THR A 19 2.99 -17.25 -7.26
CA THR A 19 2.31 -18.54 -7.40
C THR A 19 0.80 -18.40 -7.29
N GLY A 20 0.29 -17.29 -6.73
CA GLY A 20 -1.14 -17.08 -6.52
C GLY A 20 -1.74 -17.93 -5.40
N VAL A 21 -0.90 -18.70 -4.70
CA VAL A 21 -1.23 -19.48 -3.52
C VAL A 21 -0.53 -18.85 -2.32
N ILE A 22 -1.19 -18.86 -1.15
CA ILE A 22 -0.60 -18.36 0.09
C ILE A 22 0.45 -19.37 0.58
N ASP A 23 1.67 -19.21 0.07
CA ASP A 23 2.83 -20.00 0.49
C ASP A 23 3.29 -19.61 1.91
N ASN A 24 4.08 -20.46 2.57
CA ASN A 24 4.65 -20.15 3.87
C ASN A 24 5.51 -18.88 3.81
N ALA A 25 6.29 -18.69 2.74
CA ALA A 25 7.07 -17.48 2.53
C ALA A 25 6.19 -16.21 2.45
N THR A 26 5.01 -16.32 1.82
CA THR A 26 4.02 -15.25 1.74
C THR A 26 3.42 -14.95 3.11
N GLN A 27 3.18 -15.97 3.95
CA GLN A 27 2.70 -15.78 5.32
C GLN A 27 3.73 -15.07 6.21
N GLU A 28 5.00 -15.44 6.10
CA GLU A 28 6.09 -14.76 6.80
C GLU A 28 6.22 -13.30 6.36
N LEU A 29 6.14 -13.05 5.05
CA LEU A 29 6.16 -11.70 4.50
C LEU A 29 5.00 -10.84 5.04
N MET A 30 3.78 -11.39 5.09
CA MET A 30 2.61 -10.68 5.62
C MET A 30 2.70 -10.39 7.13
N LYS A 31 3.47 -11.16 7.90
CA LYS A 31 3.65 -11.00 9.35
C LYS A 31 4.71 -9.93 9.69
N LYS A 32 5.58 -9.56 8.76
CA LYS A 32 6.61 -8.54 9.00
C LYS A 32 5.95 -7.18 9.31
N LYS A 33 6.56 -6.43 10.24
CA LYS A 33 6.13 -5.06 10.55
C LYS A 33 6.23 -4.21 9.29
N ARG A 34 5.16 -3.47 8.98
CA ARG A 34 5.02 -2.66 7.77
C ARG A 34 4.46 -1.29 8.09
N CYS A 35 4.69 -0.33 7.19
CA CYS A 35 4.06 0.97 7.29
C CYS A 35 2.54 0.85 7.06
N GLY A 36 1.74 1.74 7.65
CA GLY A 36 0.27 1.73 7.50
C GLY A 36 -0.22 2.27 6.16
N ARG A 37 0.68 2.67 5.26
CA ARG A 37 0.35 3.18 3.94
C ARG A 37 0.00 2.00 3.02
N PRO A 38 -1.09 2.08 2.24
CA PRO A 38 -1.43 1.03 1.29
C PRO A 38 -0.40 0.97 0.15
N ASP A 39 -0.10 -0.25 -0.32
CA ASP A 39 0.85 -0.48 -1.42
C ASP A 39 0.33 0.02 -2.78
N ARG A 40 -0.99 0.04 -2.97
CA ARG A 40 -1.66 0.57 -4.17
C ARG A 40 -2.41 1.86 -3.84
N GLU A 41 -2.35 2.83 -4.74
CA GLU A 41 -3.08 4.08 -4.59
C GLU A 41 -4.60 3.83 -4.58
N PRO A 42 -5.34 4.42 -3.62
CA PRO A 42 -6.79 4.23 -3.49
C PRO A 42 -7.64 4.96 -4.56
N GLY A 43 -7.18 5.03 -5.81
CA GLY A 43 -7.74 5.89 -6.86
C GLY A 43 -8.47 5.21 -8.02
N GLU A 44 -8.40 3.88 -8.15
CA GLU A 44 -8.84 3.19 -9.38
C GLU A 44 -10.20 2.48 -9.27
N GLU A 45 -10.92 2.62 -8.15
CA GLU A 45 -12.24 2.01 -7.99
C GLU A 45 -13.34 3.02 -8.34
N ASN A 46 -13.95 2.83 -9.52
CA ASN A 46 -15.18 3.51 -9.93
C ASN A 46 -16.26 3.30 -8.85
N GLY A 47 -16.44 4.26 -7.93
CA GLY A 47 -17.50 4.25 -6.92
C GLY A 47 -17.08 4.55 -5.47
N SER A 48 -15.79 4.70 -5.15
CA SER A 48 -15.37 5.03 -3.77
C SER A 48 -15.28 6.54 -3.50
N ARG A 49 -15.62 6.97 -2.28
CA ARG A 49 -15.57 8.39 -1.86
C ARG A 49 -14.15 8.92 -2.02
N ARG A 50 -13.97 9.93 -2.87
CA ARG A 50 -12.67 10.59 -3.10
C ARG A 50 -12.12 11.14 -1.78
N LYS A 51 -10.96 10.65 -1.35
CA LYS A 51 -10.28 11.14 -0.15
C LYS A 51 -9.87 12.60 -0.36
N ARG A 52 -10.11 13.44 0.65
CA ARG A 52 -9.84 14.89 0.64
C ARG A 52 -8.38 15.27 0.96
N PHE A 53 -7.50 14.28 1.06
CA PHE A 53 -6.07 14.47 1.34
C PHE A 53 -5.25 14.15 0.09
N ALA A 54 -4.09 14.78 -0.06
CA ALA A 54 -3.15 14.48 -1.15
C ALA A 54 -2.71 13.01 -1.03
N VAL A 55 -3.26 12.15 -1.90
CA VAL A 55 -3.06 10.71 -1.81
C VAL A 55 -1.61 10.34 -2.19
N GLN A 56 -1.01 11.05 -3.13
CA GLN A 56 0.41 10.97 -3.47
C GLN A 56 0.74 12.04 -4.53
N GLY A 57 2.01 12.43 -4.66
CA GLY A 57 2.50 13.14 -5.85
C GLY A 57 2.54 14.67 -5.82
N GLU A 58 2.05 15.31 -4.75
CA GLU A 58 2.27 16.75 -4.59
C GLU A 58 3.73 16.99 -4.19
N LYS A 59 4.50 17.56 -5.12
CA LYS A 59 5.88 17.94 -4.87
C LYS A 59 5.89 19.24 -4.04
N TRP A 60 6.74 19.29 -3.04
CA TRP A 60 7.03 20.54 -2.34
C TRP A 60 7.47 21.62 -3.33
N LYS A 61 6.84 22.80 -3.24
CA LYS A 61 7.17 23.95 -4.11
C LYS A 61 8.56 24.51 -3.85
N HIS A 62 9.10 24.28 -2.65
CA HIS A 62 10.43 24.70 -2.23
C HIS A 62 11.18 23.53 -1.59
N THR A 63 12.51 23.64 -1.53
CA THR A 63 13.42 22.60 -1.03
C THR A 63 13.81 22.78 0.43
N ASN A 64 13.73 24.00 0.96
CA ASN A 64 13.98 24.29 2.38
C ASN A 64 12.74 23.94 3.20
N LEU A 65 12.68 22.72 3.73
CA LEU A 65 11.56 22.22 4.53
C LEU A 65 11.85 22.40 6.03
N THR A 66 10.84 22.85 6.79
CA THR A 66 10.90 22.97 8.26
C THR A 66 9.85 22.06 8.90
N TRP A 67 10.17 21.40 10.01
CA TRP A 67 9.28 20.50 10.75
C TRP A 67 9.21 20.88 12.24
N ARG A 68 8.14 20.48 12.95
CA ARG A 68 7.97 20.61 14.40
C ARG A 68 7.43 19.33 14.99
#